data_AF-A0A7V9Q6G8-F1
#
_entry.id   AF-A0A7V9Q6G8-F1
#
_cell.length_a   1.000
_cell.length_b   1.000
_cell.length_c   1.000
_cell.angle_alpha   90.00
_cell.angle_beta   90.00
_cell.angle_gamma   90.00
#
_symmetry.space_group_name_H-M   'P 1'
#
loop_
_entity.id
_entity.type
_entity.pdbx_description
1 polymer ?
#
loop_
_entity_poly.entity_id
_entity_poly.type
_entity_poly.pdbx_seq_one_letter_code
_entity_poly.pdbx_strand_id
1 'polypeptide(L)'
;MALILRGNELIATTALSAKVLSRLVGMAARRPLIINGVELRAQDLERLAEEARRGAQSIWLGVPPEQHAHHLTDNKKSSAANSALPSDLPALSGPDDEQADSNSPRSAETHRQMVVRHAERKLSDVARLDEPELSERLRGFLRVEEERLRIAQRMTAAGQQTAAARSFVHDTFVSFLFKSATQTGNSSEASRAENCAVIAVGGYGRSELAPFSDLDLLFLHAGRRSGAPTREKIERVLHLLWDAGLTIGHKVHTIEECLSAWRGDPHFQTATVSARLITGDEDLFRRLADSIEMKRRKNPEALITTARGERDERAKKFGTAV
;
A
#
# COMPACT_ATOMS: atom_id res chain seq x y z
N MET A 1 -29.73 3.01 1.41
CA MET A 1 -29.34 3.58 0.10
C MET A 1 -28.02 2.94 -0.31
N ALA A 2 -27.97 2.24 -1.45
CA ALA A 2 -26.78 1.49 -1.90
C ALA A 2 -25.78 2.34 -2.70
N LEU A 3 -26.19 3.50 -3.19
CA LEU A 3 -25.43 4.35 -4.11
C LEU A 3 -25.52 5.81 -3.66
N ILE A 4 -24.39 6.50 -3.63
CA ILE A 4 -24.26 7.91 -3.30
C ILE A 4 -23.65 8.62 -4.52
N LEU A 5 -24.29 9.68 -5.01
CA LEU A 5 -23.74 10.51 -6.08
C LEU A 5 -22.82 11.59 -5.49
N ARG A 6 -21.57 11.64 -5.94
CA ARG A 6 -20.58 12.67 -5.57
C ARG A 6 -19.97 13.25 -6.85
N GLY A 7 -20.44 14.44 -7.25
CA GLY A 7 -20.04 15.03 -8.53
C GLY A 7 -20.53 14.18 -9.70
N ASN A 8 -19.60 13.68 -10.52
CA ASN A 8 -19.89 12.81 -11.67
C ASN A 8 -19.60 11.31 -11.40
N GLU A 9 -19.37 10.94 -10.13
CA GLU A 9 -19.06 9.58 -9.70
C GLU A 9 -20.14 9.03 -8.74
N LEU A 10 -20.44 7.74 -8.88
CA LEU A 10 -21.32 6.99 -7.98
C LEU A 10 -20.46 6.17 -7.02
N ILE A 11 -20.76 6.28 -5.73
CA ILE A 11 -20.12 5.48 -4.68
C ILE A 11 -21.10 4.41 -4.23
N ALA A 12 -20.80 3.15 -4.52
CA ALA A 12 -21.56 2.01 -4.04
C ALA A 12 -21.09 1.64 -2.63
N THR A 13 -21.94 1.89 -1.64
CA THR A 13 -21.66 1.62 -0.21
C THR A 13 -22.12 0.23 0.22
N THR A 14 -22.87 -0.47 -0.63
CA THR A 14 -23.32 -1.85 -0.45
C THR A 14 -23.23 -2.61 -1.78
N ALA A 15 -23.31 -3.93 -1.71
CA ALA A 15 -23.41 -4.81 -2.87
C ALA A 15 -24.55 -4.37 -3.77
N LEU A 16 -24.33 -4.35 -5.09
CA LEU A 16 -25.35 -4.00 -6.05
C LEU A 16 -26.07 -5.26 -6.51
N SER A 17 -27.37 -5.35 -6.20
CA SER A 17 -28.19 -6.43 -6.71
C SER A 17 -28.34 -6.33 -8.23
N ALA A 18 -28.67 -7.46 -8.88
CA ALA A 18 -29.01 -7.49 -10.30
C ALA A 18 -30.03 -6.41 -10.70
N LYS A 19 -30.99 -6.12 -9.81
CA LYS A 19 -32.01 -5.08 -9.99
C LYS A 19 -31.41 -3.67 -9.99
N VAL A 20 -30.41 -3.40 -9.15
CA VAL A 20 -29.72 -2.10 -9.11
C VAL A 20 -28.81 -1.95 -10.33
N LEU A 21 -28.05 -2.99 -10.69
CA LEU A 21 -27.19 -3.00 -11.88
C LEU A 21 -27.98 -2.78 -13.17
N SER A 22 -29.10 -3.49 -13.33
CA SER A 22 -29.97 -3.34 -14.51
C SER A 22 -30.56 -1.92 -14.64
N ARG A 23 -30.75 -1.20 -13.53
CA ARG A 23 -31.18 0.22 -13.55
C ARG A 23 -30.05 1.15 -13.98
N LEU A 24 -28.81 0.84 -13.61
CA LEU A 24 -27.63 1.62 -13.98
C LEU A 24 -27.30 1.52 -15.47
N VAL A 25 -27.66 0.42 -16.14
CA VAL A 25 -27.51 0.25 -17.60
C VAL A 25 -28.13 1.41 -18.36
N GLY A 26 -29.37 1.79 -18.03
CA GLY A 26 -30.07 2.91 -18.68
C GLY A 26 -29.37 4.26 -18.45
N MET A 27 -28.73 4.44 -17.29
CA MET A 27 -27.96 5.64 -16.99
C MET A 27 -26.62 5.67 -17.75
N ALA A 28 -26.04 4.51 -18.06
CA ALA A 28 -24.82 4.35 -18.83
C ALA A 28 -25.02 4.38 -20.35
N ALA A 29 -26.26 4.51 -20.84
CA ALA A 29 -26.59 4.41 -22.26
C ALA A 29 -25.99 5.53 -23.13
N ARG A 30 -25.79 6.72 -22.55
CA ARG A 30 -25.24 7.90 -23.26
C ARG A 30 -23.78 8.19 -22.92
N ARG A 31 -23.33 7.79 -21.73
CA ARG A 31 -21.97 8.01 -21.24
C ARG A 31 -21.61 6.95 -20.21
N PRO A 32 -20.33 6.55 -20.11
CA PRO A 32 -19.87 5.64 -19.07
C PRO A 32 -20.16 6.19 -17.67
N LEU A 33 -20.48 5.31 -16.72
CA LEU A 33 -20.62 5.64 -15.31
C LEU A 33 -19.33 5.33 -14.59
N ILE A 34 -18.91 6.21 -13.68
CA ILE A 34 -17.82 5.90 -12.77
C ILE A 34 -18.45 5.39 -11.47
N ILE A 35 -18.20 4.14 -11.12
CA ILE A 35 -18.69 3.53 -9.87
C ILE A 35 -17.50 3.02 -9.06
N ASN A 36 -17.32 3.54 -7.84
CA ASN A 36 -16.16 3.25 -6.97
C ASN A 36 -14.81 3.45 -7.70
N GLY A 37 -14.74 4.45 -8.58
CA GLY A 37 -13.58 4.79 -9.41
C GLY A 37 -13.35 3.90 -10.64
N VAL A 38 -14.23 2.93 -10.92
CA VAL A 38 -14.20 2.10 -12.14
C VAL A 38 -15.14 2.69 -13.18
N GLU A 39 -14.64 2.92 -14.40
CA GLU A 39 -15.45 3.36 -15.52
C GLU A 39 -16.17 2.16 -16.17
N LEU A 40 -17.50 2.20 -16.18
CA LEU A 40 -18.36 1.11 -16.62
C LEU A 40 -19.33 1.60 -17.70
N ARG A 41 -19.32 0.91 -18.84
CA ARG A 41 -20.27 1.13 -19.95
C ARG A 41 -21.54 0.31 -19.73
N ALA A 42 -22.57 0.58 -20.53
CA ALA A 42 -23.83 -0.17 -20.49
C ALA A 42 -23.63 -1.68 -20.59
N GLN A 43 -22.75 -2.13 -21.49
CA GLN A 43 -22.43 -3.54 -21.70
C GLN A 43 -21.76 -4.20 -20.48
N ASP A 44 -20.89 -3.46 -19.77
CA ASP A 44 -20.24 -3.96 -18.55
C ASP A 44 -21.28 -4.18 -17.44
N LEU A 45 -22.20 -3.22 -17.29
CA LEU A 45 -23.28 -3.29 -16.30
C LEU A 45 -24.31 -4.38 -16.63
N GLU A 46 -24.59 -4.63 -17.90
CA GLU A 46 -25.44 -5.74 -18.36
C GLU A 46 -24.82 -7.09 -18.02
N ARG A 47 -23.53 -7.26 -18.29
CA ARG A 47 -22.79 -8.49 -17.94
C ARG A 47 -22.83 -8.75 -16.43
N LEU A 48 -22.54 -7.73 -15.63
CA LEU A 48 -22.60 -7.84 -14.17
C LEU A 48 -24.03 -8.11 -13.67
N ALA A 49 -25.04 -7.47 -14.27
CA ALA A 49 -26.43 -7.77 -13.91
C ALA A 49 -26.80 -9.23 -14.18
N GLU A 50 -26.29 -9.82 -15.27
CA GLU A 50 -26.50 -11.22 -15.63
C GLU A 50 -25.75 -12.17 -14.69
N GLU A 51 -24.49 -11.87 -14.36
CA GLU A 51 -23.71 -12.60 -13.35
C GLU A 51 -24.42 -12.61 -11.99
N ALA A 52 -24.97 -11.47 -11.57
CA ALA A 52 -25.71 -11.34 -10.32
C ALA A 52 -26.99 -12.20 -10.30
N ARG A 53 -27.66 -12.36 -11.45
CA ARG A 53 -28.83 -13.25 -11.59
C ARG A 53 -28.42 -14.71 -11.54
N ARG A 54 -27.38 -15.09 -12.27
CA ARG A 54 -26.89 -16.48 -12.36
C ARG A 54 -26.36 -16.98 -11.02
N GLY A 55 -25.66 -16.14 -10.27
CA GLY A 55 -25.16 -16.46 -8.94
C GLY A 55 -26.18 -16.30 -7.81
N ALA A 56 -27.39 -15.77 -8.08
CA ALA A 56 -28.36 -15.34 -7.07
C ALA A 56 -27.76 -14.42 -5.97
N GLN A 57 -26.79 -13.59 -6.35
CA GLN A 57 -25.96 -12.81 -5.44
C GLN A 57 -25.83 -11.35 -5.91
N SER A 58 -25.54 -10.46 -4.97
CA SER A 58 -25.27 -9.06 -5.28
C SER A 58 -23.80 -8.88 -5.63
N ILE A 59 -23.51 -8.10 -6.69
CA ILE A 59 -22.16 -7.87 -7.19
C ILE A 59 -21.59 -6.58 -6.64
N TRP A 60 -20.33 -6.63 -6.27
CA TRP A 60 -19.57 -5.47 -5.85
C TRP A 60 -18.62 -5.01 -6.95
N LEU A 61 -18.77 -3.75 -7.32
CA LEU A 61 -17.94 -3.11 -8.32
C LEU A 61 -16.62 -2.65 -7.68
N GLY A 62 -15.50 -3.19 -8.18
CA GLY A 62 -14.15 -2.92 -7.68
C GLY A 62 -13.36 -4.13 -7.16
N VAL A 63 -13.89 -5.36 -7.29
CA VAL A 63 -13.24 -6.63 -6.94
C VAL A 63 -13.12 -7.50 -8.21
N PRO A 64 -11.98 -8.20 -8.48
CA PRO A 64 -11.82 -9.00 -9.69
C PRO A 64 -12.82 -10.18 -9.79
N PRO A 65 -13.22 -10.59 -11.02
CA PRO A 65 -14.26 -11.60 -11.22
C PRO A 65 -13.95 -12.99 -10.64
N GLU A 66 -12.67 -13.38 -10.59
CA GLU A 66 -12.22 -14.67 -10.03
C GLU A 66 -12.58 -14.86 -8.54
N GLN A 67 -12.92 -13.79 -7.81
CA GLN A 67 -13.29 -13.87 -6.39
C GLN A 67 -14.80 -14.05 -6.17
N HIS A 68 -15.62 -14.10 -7.23
CA HIS A 68 -17.07 -14.33 -7.09
C HIS A 68 -17.45 -15.80 -6.87
N ALA A 69 -16.61 -16.76 -7.27
CA ALA A 69 -16.99 -18.18 -7.35
C ALA A 69 -16.70 -19.03 -6.10
N HIS A 70 -15.82 -18.60 -5.18
CA HIS A 70 -15.36 -19.44 -4.06
C HIS A 70 -16.23 -19.39 -2.79
N HIS A 71 -17.41 -18.77 -2.84
CA HIS A 71 -18.10 -18.33 -1.62
C HIS A 71 -19.11 -19.27 -0.95
N LEU A 72 -19.31 -20.52 -1.38
CA LEU A 72 -20.44 -21.31 -0.84
C LEU A 72 -20.21 -22.79 -0.52
N THR A 73 -19.00 -23.35 -0.66
CA THR A 73 -18.75 -24.75 -0.28
C THR A 73 -17.58 -24.89 0.67
N ASP A 74 -17.63 -24.26 1.84
CA ASP A 74 -16.85 -24.72 3.00
C ASP A 74 -17.40 -24.06 4.27
N ASN A 75 -18.61 -24.46 4.65
CA ASN A 75 -19.10 -24.20 6.00
C ASN A 75 -19.91 -25.39 6.50
N LYS A 76 -19.31 -26.58 6.44
CA LYS A 76 -19.77 -27.82 7.09
C LYS A 76 -18.72 -28.93 6.95
N LYS A 77 -17.62 -28.85 7.72
CA LYS A 77 -16.96 -29.98 8.41
C LYS A 77 -15.63 -29.56 9.06
N SER A 78 -15.45 -30.06 10.29
CA SER A 78 -14.21 -30.19 11.07
C SER A 78 -13.78 -28.92 11.84
N SER A 79 -13.69 -28.82 13.17
CA SER A 79 -13.77 -29.77 14.31
C SER A 79 -13.10 -31.13 14.12
N ALA A 80 -11.76 -31.15 14.15
CA ALA A 80 -10.96 -32.07 14.96
C ALA A 80 -9.46 -31.84 14.72
N ALA A 81 -8.75 -31.75 15.85
CA ALA A 81 -7.33 -32.01 16.13
C ALA A 81 -6.30 -32.35 15.01
N ASN A 82 -5.11 -31.79 15.26
CA ASN A 82 -3.79 -32.45 15.32
C ASN A 82 -2.77 -32.25 14.18
N SER A 83 -1.61 -31.72 14.62
CA SER A 83 -0.23 -32.14 14.34
C SER A 83 0.19 -32.49 12.91
N ALA A 84 1.09 -31.67 12.36
CA ALA A 84 2.42 -32.03 11.86
C ALA A 84 2.89 -30.99 10.84
N LEU A 85 4.10 -30.46 11.04
CA LEU A 85 4.88 -29.87 9.93
C LEU A 85 5.25 -31.00 8.95
N PRO A 86 5.31 -30.69 7.64
CA PRO A 86 6.62 -30.88 7.01
C PRO A 86 7.04 -29.75 6.06
N SER A 87 8.36 -29.61 6.06
CA SER A 87 9.28 -29.08 5.07
C SER A 87 8.84 -29.24 3.61
N ASP A 88 8.91 -28.14 2.86
CA ASP A 88 9.63 -27.99 1.58
C ASP A 88 9.13 -26.74 0.84
N LEU A 89 9.93 -25.67 0.84
CA LEU A 89 9.71 -24.47 0.01
C LEU A 89 10.68 -24.50 -1.16
N PRO A 90 10.22 -24.56 -2.42
CA PRO A 90 11.06 -24.21 -3.55
C PRO A 90 11.04 -22.70 -3.79
N ALA A 91 12.23 -22.17 -4.07
CA ALA A 91 12.54 -20.78 -4.35
C ALA A 91 11.80 -20.26 -5.60
N LEU A 92 11.35 -19.00 -5.56
CA LEU A 92 10.85 -18.30 -6.74
C LEU A 92 11.82 -17.18 -7.13
N SER A 93 12.61 -17.51 -8.15
CA SER A 93 13.36 -16.62 -9.03
C SER A 93 12.39 -15.77 -9.87
N GLY A 94 12.71 -14.51 -10.17
CA GLY A 94 12.14 -13.79 -11.33
C GLY A 94 13.02 -13.98 -12.58
N PRO A 95 12.94 -13.08 -13.57
CA PRO A 95 11.77 -12.55 -14.30
C PRO A 95 11.65 -13.25 -15.67
N ASP A 96 10.49 -13.21 -16.33
CA ASP A 96 10.40 -13.55 -17.77
C ASP A 96 9.41 -12.63 -18.50
N ASP A 97 9.89 -12.11 -19.63
CA ASP A 97 9.29 -11.12 -20.51
C ASP A 97 8.07 -11.62 -21.31
N GLU A 98 7.23 -10.64 -21.64
CA GLU A 98 6.04 -10.73 -22.48
C GLU A 98 6.35 -11.13 -23.93
N GLN A 99 5.53 -12.03 -24.49
CA GLN A 99 5.14 -11.96 -25.90
C GLN A 99 3.63 -11.74 -25.96
N ALA A 100 3.24 -10.57 -26.44
CA ALA A 100 1.86 -10.10 -26.50
C ALA A 100 1.09 -10.74 -27.66
N ASP A 101 0.05 -11.50 -27.34
CA ASP A 101 -0.97 -11.95 -28.29
C ASP A 101 -2.15 -10.96 -28.31
N SER A 102 -2.46 -10.44 -29.50
CA SER A 102 -3.28 -9.25 -29.73
C SER A 102 -4.80 -9.47 -29.66
N ASN A 103 -5.26 -10.59 -29.09
CA ASN A 103 -6.70 -10.92 -29.01
C ASN A 103 -7.15 -11.60 -27.70
N SER A 104 -6.40 -11.40 -26.61
CA SER A 104 -6.75 -11.92 -25.28
C SER A 104 -7.79 -11.02 -24.56
N PRO A 105 -8.76 -11.57 -23.80
CA PRO A 105 -9.75 -10.78 -23.08
C PRO A 105 -9.03 -9.79 -22.15
N ARG A 106 -9.37 -8.49 -22.22
CA ARG A 106 -8.77 -7.45 -21.35
C ARG A 106 -8.79 -7.92 -19.91
N SER A 107 -7.63 -8.29 -19.35
CA SER A 107 -7.52 -8.87 -18.02
C SER A 107 -8.08 -7.89 -17.00
N ALA A 108 -8.79 -8.39 -15.99
CA ALA A 108 -9.26 -7.55 -14.89
C ALA A 108 -8.07 -6.81 -14.27
N GLU A 109 -8.18 -5.49 -14.11
CA GLU A 109 -7.14 -4.67 -13.51
C GLU A 109 -6.96 -5.09 -12.04
N THR A 110 -5.73 -5.43 -11.64
CA THR A 110 -5.42 -5.80 -10.26
C THR A 110 -5.61 -4.61 -9.33
N HIS A 111 -5.86 -4.85 -8.03
CA HIS A 111 -5.97 -3.77 -7.03
C HIS A 111 -4.76 -2.82 -7.07
N ARG A 112 -3.55 -3.37 -7.23
CA ARG A 112 -2.32 -2.57 -7.33
C ARG A 112 -2.33 -1.63 -8.53
N GLN A 113 -2.75 -2.12 -9.70
CA GLN A 113 -2.88 -1.29 -10.91
C GLN A 113 -3.92 -0.18 -10.71
N MET A 114 -5.08 -0.50 -10.11
CA MET A 114 -6.12 0.48 -9.82
C MET A 114 -5.64 1.59 -8.86
N VAL A 115 -4.87 1.25 -7.84
CA VAL A 115 -4.29 2.21 -6.88
C VAL A 115 -3.30 3.13 -7.59
N VAL A 116 -2.39 2.57 -8.38
CA VAL A 116 -1.39 3.34 -9.14
C VAL A 116 -2.08 4.29 -10.12
N ARG A 117 -3.03 3.81 -10.91
CA ARG A 117 -3.80 4.65 -11.84
C ARG A 117 -4.58 5.74 -11.12
N HIS A 118 -5.15 5.45 -9.95
CA HIS A 118 -5.82 6.46 -9.15
C HIS A 118 -4.84 7.52 -8.65
N ALA A 119 -3.67 7.09 -8.17
CA ALA A 119 -2.59 7.97 -7.74
C ALA A 119 -2.09 8.85 -8.89
N GLU A 120 -1.84 8.30 -10.08
CA GLU A 120 -1.46 9.07 -11.27
C GLU A 120 -2.49 10.14 -11.60
N ARG A 121 -3.79 9.80 -11.57
CA ARG A 121 -4.87 10.74 -11.89
C ARG A 121 -5.02 11.85 -10.84
N LYS A 122 -4.77 11.57 -9.56
CA LYS A 122 -5.04 12.53 -8.47
C LYS A 122 -3.81 13.26 -7.97
N LEU A 123 -2.62 12.66 -8.11
CA LEU A 123 -1.40 13.10 -7.45
C LEU A 123 -0.33 13.63 -8.42
N SER A 124 -0.50 13.48 -9.75
CA SER A 124 0.51 13.92 -10.72
C SER A 124 0.72 15.44 -10.78
N ASP A 125 -0.33 16.24 -10.61
CA ASP A 125 -0.28 17.70 -10.71
C ASP A 125 -0.22 18.43 -9.36
N VAL A 126 -0.03 17.69 -8.25
CA VAL A 126 -0.11 18.25 -6.88
C VAL A 126 0.92 19.34 -6.58
N ALA A 127 2.07 19.32 -7.27
CA ALA A 127 3.10 20.34 -7.11
C ALA A 127 2.68 21.75 -7.55
N ARG A 128 1.58 21.87 -8.32
CA ARG A 128 1.06 23.14 -8.86
C ARG A 128 -0.10 23.72 -8.04
N LEU A 129 -0.60 22.98 -7.07
CA LEU A 129 -1.78 23.36 -6.28
C LEU A 129 -1.38 24.27 -5.12
N ASP A 130 -2.31 25.12 -4.68
CA ASP A 130 -2.18 25.83 -3.41
C ASP A 130 -2.33 24.88 -2.21
N GLU A 131 -1.91 25.30 -1.01
CA GLU A 131 -1.91 24.44 0.17
C GLU A 131 -3.31 23.85 0.51
N PRO A 132 -4.42 24.62 0.45
CA PRO A 132 -5.74 24.07 0.73
C PRO A 132 -6.20 23.03 -0.30
N GLU A 133 -6.04 23.30 -1.60
CA GLU A 133 -6.45 22.35 -2.65
C GLU A 133 -5.57 21.10 -2.64
N LEU A 134 -4.27 21.27 -2.39
CA LEU A 134 -3.31 20.20 -2.19
C LEU A 134 -3.76 19.27 -1.06
N SER A 135 -4.02 19.81 0.12
CA SER A 135 -4.43 19.04 1.29
C SER A 135 -5.73 18.24 1.04
N GLU A 136 -6.76 18.85 0.43
CA GLU A 136 -8.00 18.14 0.09
C GLU A 136 -7.76 17.06 -0.98
N ARG A 137 -6.87 17.29 -1.95
CA ARG A 137 -6.52 16.29 -2.96
C ARG A 137 -5.84 15.08 -2.33
N LEU A 138 -4.86 15.31 -1.45
CA LEU A 138 -4.12 14.27 -0.73
C LEU A 138 -5.04 13.43 0.16
N ARG A 139 -5.85 14.09 1.00
CA ARG A 139 -6.86 13.43 1.86
C ARG A 139 -7.90 12.70 1.03
N GLY A 140 -8.33 13.30 -0.09
CA GLY A 140 -9.30 12.72 -1.00
C GLY A 140 -8.85 11.39 -1.61
N PHE A 141 -7.58 11.28 -2.01
CA PHE A 141 -6.99 10.02 -2.48
C PHE A 141 -7.02 8.94 -1.39
N LEU A 142 -6.46 9.24 -0.21
CA LEU A 142 -6.39 8.28 0.90
C LEU A 142 -7.77 7.82 1.36
N ARG A 143 -8.73 8.75 1.44
CA ARG A 143 -10.12 8.45 1.82
C ARG A 143 -10.77 7.42 0.87
N VAL A 144 -10.54 7.55 -0.44
CA VAL A 144 -11.10 6.61 -1.42
C VAL A 144 -10.45 5.24 -1.30
N GLU A 145 -9.12 5.17 -1.18
CA GLU A 145 -8.43 3.88 -1.07
C GLU A 145 -8.72 3.18 0.25
N GLU A 146 -8.79 3.90 1.37
CA GLU A 146 -9.14 3.29 2.66
C GLU A 146 -10.58 2.78 2.65
N GLU A 147 -11.51 3.48 2.00
CA GLU A 147 -12.89 2.96 1.86
C GLU A 147 -12.94 1.71 0.98
N ARG A 148 -12.14 1.64 -0.10
CA ARG A 148 -12.01 0.42 -0.93
C ARG A 148 -11.49 -0.76 -0.09
N LEU A 149 -10.46 -0.53 0.72
CA LEU A 149 -9.89 -1.55 1.61
C LEU A 149 -10.89 -1.99 2.69
N ARG A 150 -11.63 -1.03 3.28
CA ARG A 150 -12.68 -1.30 4.27
C ARG A 150 -13.80 -2.16 3.69
N ILE A 151 -14.22 -1.87 2.45
CA ILE A 151 -15.21 -2.68 1.74
C ILE A 151 -14.66 -4.08 1.51
N ALA A 152 -13.43 -4.22 0.98
CA ALA A 152 -12.79 -5.51 0.73
C ALA A 152 -12.67 -6.38 2.00
N GLN A 153 -12.27 -5.78 3.12
CA GLN A 153 -12.15 -6.47 4.41
C GLN A 153 -13.50 -6.94 4.97
N ARG A 154 -14.55 -6.12 4.85
CA ARG A 154 -15.90 -6.48 5.31
C ARG A 154 -16.53 -7.60 4.50
N MET A 155 -16.05 -7.80 3.28
CA MET A 155 -16.54 -8.82 2.40
C MET A 155 -15.85 -10.15 2.71
N THR A 156 -14.54 -10.25 2.47
CA THR A 156 -13.88 -11.56 2.32
C THR A 156 -12.36 -11.53 2.51
N ALA A 157 -11.72 -10.35 2.48
CA ALA A 157 -10.27 -10.27 2.52
C ALA A 157 -9.73 -10.66 3.91
N ALA A 158 -8.77 -11.58 3.94
CA ALA A 158 -8.05 -11.89 5.17
C ALA A 158 -7.39 -10.62 5.72
N GLY A 159 -7.32 -10.48 7.04
CA GLY A 159 -6.74 -9.28 7.68
C GLY A 159 -5.31 -8.99 7.20
N GLN A 160 -4.50 -10.04 7.00
CA GLN A 160 -3.14 -9.94 6.47
C GLN A 160 -3.10 -9.40 5.02
N GLN A 161 -4.01 -9.85 4.16
CA GLN A 161 -4.11 -9.34 2.78
C GLN A 161 -4.54 -7.88 2.74
N THR A 162 -5.48 -7.49 3.62
CA THR A 162 -5.91 -6.09 3.77
C THR A 162 -4.77 -5.22 4.27
N ALA A 163 -3.96 -5.71 5.22
CA ALA A 163 -2.81 -4.99 5.74
C ALA A 163 -1.72 -4.78 4.67
N ALA A 164 -1.46 -5.80 3.85
CA ALA A 164 -0.53 -5.72 2.72
C ALA A 164 -1.04 -4.75 1.64
N ALA A 165 -2.34 -4.78 1.33
CA ALA A 165 -2.95 -3.87 0.37
C ALA A 165 -2.93 -2.41 0.89
N ARG A 166 -3.22 -2.19 2.18
CA ARG A 166 -3.06 -0.88 2.84
C ARG A 166 -1.62 -0.38 2.73
N SER A 167 -0.66 -1.24 3.03
CA SER A 167 0.77 -0.92 2.91
C SER A 167 1.11 -0.48 1.49
N PHE A 168 0.59 -1.17 0.47
CA PHE A 168 0.79 -0.80 -0.92
C PHE A 168 0.18 0.56 -1.30
N VAL A 169 -1.01 0.89 -0.78
CA VAL A 169 -1.63 2.22 -0.95
C VAL A 169 -0.72 3.31 -0.40
N HIS A 170 -0.19 3.13 0.82
CA HIS A 170 0.72 4.09 1.43
C HIS A 170 2.08 4.13 0.73
N ASP A 171 2.63 3.01 0.27
CA ASP A 171 3.86 2.98 -0.53
C ASP A 171 3.72 3.82 -1.80
N THR A 172 2.60 3.63 -2.49
CA THR A 172 2.27 4.38 -3.71
C THR A 172 2.18 5.88 -3.38
N PHE A 173 1.43 6.23 -2.34
CA PHE A 173 1.25 7.60 -1.90
C PHE A 173 2.59 8.29 -1.56
N VAL A 174 3.39 7.66 -0.69
CA VAL A 174 4.72 8.14 -0.28
C VAL A 174 5.64 8.28 -1.50
N SER A 175 5.62 7.30 -2.40
CA SER A 175 6.42 7.33 -3.64
C SER A 175 6.07 8.52 -4.52
N PHE A 176 4.78 8.81 -4.72
CA PHE A 176 4.34 9.97 -5.49
C PHE A 176 4.78 11.28 -4.85
N LEU A 177 4.59 11.43 -3.54
CA LEU A 177 4.99 12.64 -2.83
C LEU A 177 6.51 12.85 -2.87
N PHE A 178 7.30 11.82 -2.63
CA PHE A 178 8.75 11.90 -2.69
C PHE A 178 9.25 12.27 -4.09
N LYS A 179 8.71 11.63 -5.14
CA LYS A 179 9.04 11.98 -6.53
C LYS A 179 8.66 13.42 -6.86
N SER A 180 7.46 13.86 -6.46
CA SER A 180 7.02 15.24 -6.69
C SER A 180 7.93 16.27 -6.01
N ALA A 181 8.35 16.03 -4.77
CA ALA A 181 9.23 16.94 -4.03
C ALA A 181 10.65 16.96 -4.60
N THR A 182 11.13 15.83 -5.13
CA THR A 182 12.49 15.70 -5.66
C THR A 182 12.66 16.24 -7.08
N GLN A 183 11.59 16.25 -7.88
CA GLN A 183 11.54 16.71 -9.28
C GLN A 183 11.39 18.23 -9.46
N THR A 184 11.14 19.01 -8.40
CA THR A 184 10.90 20.46 -8.46
C THR A 184 12.14 21.33 -8.79
N GLY A 185 13.28 20.75 -9.17
CA GLY A 185 14.54 21.46 -9.47
C GLY A 185 15.04 21.24 -10.90
N ASN A 186 15.94 22.10 -11.40
CA ASN A 186 16.54 21.98 -12.74
C ASN A 186 17.12 20.57 -12.96
N SER A 187 17.09 20.09 -14.21
CA SER A 187 17.41 18.71 -14.61
C SER A 187 18.79 18.17 -14.17
N SER A 188 19.76 19.01 -13.80
CA SER A 188 21.04 18.59 -13.19
C SER A 188 20.92 18.22 -11.69
N GLU A 189 19.81 18.56 -11.05
CA GLU A 189 19.49 18.24 -9.65
C GLU A 189 18.55 17.04 -9.52
N ALA A 190 17.96 16.58 -10.63
CA ALA A 190 17.12 15.38 -10.68
C ALA A 190 17.93 14.11 -10.36
N SER A 191 19.23 14.07 -10.71
CA SER A 191 20.16 13.02 -10.25
C SER A 191 20.39 13.05 -8.74
N ARG A 192 19.99 14.09 -8.00
CA ARG A 192 20.11 14.11 -6.52
C ARG A 192 19.01 13.33 -5.81
N ALA A 193 17.96 12.89 -6.52
CA ALA A 193 17.07 11.84 -6.00
C ALA A 193 17.87 10.53 -5.75
N GLU A 194 19.01 10.35 -6.43
CA GLU A 194 19.99 9.28 -6.23
C GLU A 194 20.89 9.49 -4.99
N ASN A 195 20.52 10.38 -4.05
CA ASN A 195 21.26 10.53 -2.78
C ASN A 195 20.35 10.37 -1.55
N CYS A 196 19.12 9.90 -1.75
CA CYS A 196 18.16 9.67 -0.68
C CYS A 196 17.25 8.48 -1.04
N ALA A 197 16.97 7.63 -0.05
CA ALA A 197 16.02 6.53 -0.14
C ALA A 197 14.97 6.66 0.97
N VAL A 198 13.71 6.31 0.66
CA VAL A 198 12.61 6.23 1.63
C VAL A 198 12.33 4.76 1.89
N ILE A 199 12.46 4.35 3.14
CA ILE A 199 12.44 2.95 3.56
C ILE A 199 11.34 2.79 4.61
N ALA A 200 10.44 1.82 4.41
CA ALA A 200 9.53 1.37 5.45
C ALA A 200 10.28 0.48 6.45
N VAL A 201 10.06 0.67 7.75
CA VAL A 201 10.62 -0.20 8.81
C VAL A 201 9.50 -0.74 9.71
N GLY A 202 9.82 -1.69 10.60
CA GLY A 202 8.84 -2.21 11.55
C GLY A 202 7.65 -2.90 10.87
N GLY A 203 6.44 -2.71 11.41
CA GLY A 203 5.21 -3.29 10.86
C GLY A 203 4.90 -2.81 9.44
N TYR A 204 5.20 -1.55 9.13
CA TYR A 204 5.05 -1.03 7.78
C TYR A 204 6.03 -1.71 6.79
N GLY A 205 7.26 -1.92 7.23
CA GLY A 205 8.28 -2.67 6.49
C GLY A 205 7.83 -4.09 6.12
N ARG A 206 7.16 -4.79 7.04
CA ARG A 206 6.57 -6.14 6.82
C ARG A 206 5.29 -6.14 6.00
N SER A 207 4.79 -4.97 5.58
CA SER A 207 3.50 -4.82 4.91
C SER A 207 2.30 -5.23 5.79
N GLU A 208 2.37 -4.92 7.08
CA GLU A 208 1.37 -5.30 8.09
C GLU A 208 0.59 -4.09 8.64
N LEU A 209 0.42 -3.01 7.85
CA LEU A 209 -0.31 -1.82 8.32
C LEU A 209 -1.77 -2.14 8.69
N ALA A 210 -2.09 -1.95 9.98
CA ALA A 210 -3.47 -1.96 10.47
C ALA A 210 -4.13 -0.58 10.22
N PRO A 211 -5.47 -0.49 10.32
CA PRO A 211 -6.14 0.81 10.27
C PRO A 211 -5.57 1.73 11.35
N PHE A 212 -5.31 2.99 11.00
CA PHE A 212 -4.78 4.03 11.90
C PHE A 212 -3.36 3.76 12.44
N SER A 213 -2.64 2.77 11.91
CA SER A 213 -1.22 2.58 12.22
C SER A 213 -0.39 3.77 11.73
N ASP A 214 0.62 4.12 12.51
CA ASP A 214 1.65 5.08 12.10
C ASP A 214 2.45 4.52 10.92
N LEU A 215 2.93 5.41 10.05
CA LEU A 215 3.90 5.04 9.01
C LEU A 215 5.31 5.24 9.55
N ASP A 216 6.01 4.13 9.82
CA ASP A 216 7.40 4.15 10.24
C ASP A 216 8.34 4.23 9.03
N LEU A 217 8.91 5.42 8.81
CA LEU A 217 9.75 5.77 7.67
C LEU A 217 11.19 6.08 8.08
N LEU A 218 12.14 5.48 7.38
CA LEU A 218 13.55 5.87 7.41
C LEU A 218 13.89 6.60 6.11
N PHE A 219 14.24 7.88 6.22
CA PHE A 219 14.84 8.65 5.14
C PHE A 219 16.35 8.48 5.22
N LEU A 220 16.88 7.60 4.38
CA LEU A 220 18.31 7.30 4.30
C LEU A 220 18.96 8.24 3.30
N HIS A 221 20.01 8.98 3.68
CA HIS A 221 20.69 9.90 2.77
C HIS A 221 22.21 9.71 2.75
N ALA A 222 22.84 10.05 1.63
CA ALA A 222 24.29 9.96 1.40
C ALA A 222 25.16 10.98 2.19
N GLY A 223 24.65 11.56 3.28
CA GLY A 223 25.38 12.48 4.16
C GLY A 223 25.85 13.75 3.45
N ARG A 224 27.15 14.08 3.58
CA ARG A 224 27.77 15.26 2.95
C ARG A 224 27.60 15.30 1.42
N ARG A 225 27.34 14.16 0.77
CA ARG A 225 27.07 14.08 -0.68
C ARG A 225 25.64 14.46 -1.05
N SER A 226 24.70 14.46 -0.10
CA SER A 226 23.29 14.79 -0.33
C SER A 226 23.06 16.30 -0.50
N GLY A 227 23.93 17.16 0.04
CA GLY A 227 23.76 18.61 0.01
C GLY A 227 22.55 19.11 0.82
N ALA A 228 22.49 20.42 1.09
CA ALA A 228 21.35 21.06 1.76
C ALA A 228 19.97 20.77 1.10
N PRO A 229 19.86 20.65 -0.24
CA PRO A 229 18.57 20.41 -0.90
C PRO A 229 17.90 19.08 -0.51
N THR A 230 18.62 18.06 -0.05
CA THR A 230 17.99 16.79 0.36
C THR A 230 17.18 16.94 1.64
N ARG A 231 17.66 17.73 2.60
CA ARG A 231 16.95 17.93 3.88
C ARG A 231 15.64 18.68 3.67
N GLU A 232 15.67 19.77 2.91
CA GLU A 232 14.48 20.56 2.57
C GLU A 232 13.44 19.71 1.83
N LYS A 233 13.88 18.83 0.92
CA LYS A 233 13.01 17.88 0.23
C LYS A 233 12.35 16.89 1.20
N ILE A 234 13.11 16.34 2.15
CA ILE A 234 12.56 15.43 3.17
C ILE A 234 11.54 16.15 4.06
N GLU A 235 11.87 17.36 4.54
CA GLU A 235 10.98 18.19 5.35
C GLU A 235 9.69 18.51 4.59
N ARG A 236 9.79 18.84 3.30
CA ARG A 236 8.61 19.03 2.44
C ARG A 236 7.76 17.77 2.34
N VAL A 237 8.35 16.60 2.13
CA VAL A 237 7.60 15.33 2.07
C VAL A 237 6.90 15.05 3.41
N LEU A 238 7.57 15.27 4.54
CA LEU A 238 6.99 15.11 5.87
C LEU A 238 5.78 16.04 6.08
N HIS A 239 5.89 17.31 5.72
CA HIS A 239 4.76 18.25 5.79
C HIS A 239 3.57 17.76 4.96
N LEU A 240 3.80 17.31 3.72
CA LEU A 240 2.73 16.78 2.87
C LEU A 240 2.05 15.54 3.46
N LEU A 241 2.82 14.65 4.10
CA LEU A 241 2.29 13.46 4.76
C LEU A 241 1.41 13.85 5.97
N TRP A 242 1.85 14.82 6.78
CA TRP A 242 1.05 15.33 7.90
C TRP A 242 -0.19 16.08 7.43
N ASP A 243 -0.09 16.90 6.37
CA ASP A 243 -1.22 17.60 5.78
C ASP A 243 -2.27 16.63 5.24
N ALA A 244 -1.84 15.47 4.73
CA ALA A 244 -2.71 14.37 4.34
C ALA A 244 -3.43 13.69 5.52
N GLY A 245 -3.08 14.05 6.76
CA GLY A 245 -3.67 13.52 7.99
C GLY A 245 -3.04 12.22 8.49
N LEU A 246 -1.83 11.89 8.03
CA LEU A 246 -1.12 10.68 8.43
C LEU A 246 -0.25 10.94 9.68
N THR A 247 -0.20 9.95 10.58
CA THR A 247 0.79 9.93 11.68
C THR A 247 2.06 9.26 11.18
N ILE A 248 3.20 9.94 11.31
CA ILE A 248 4.48 9.49 10.76
C ILE A 248 5.51 9.33 11.88
N GLY A 249 5.92 8.09 12.14
CA GLY A 249 7.17 7.81 12.85
C GLY A 249 8.32 7.92 11.85
N HIS A 250 9.30 8.82 12.06
CA HIS A 250 10.39 8.94 11.10
C HIS A 250 11.77 9.09 11.74
N LYS A 251 12.78 8.66 10.98
CA LYS A 251 14.19 8.97 11.23
C LYS A 251 14.84 9.43 9.92
N VAL A 252 15.76 10.38 10.00
CA VAL A 252 16.54 10.88 8.86
C VAL A 252 17.99 10.64 9.18
N HIS A 253 18.63 9.65 8.55
CA HIS A 253 19.96 9.20 8.91
C HIS A 253 20.84 8.94 7.68
N THR A 254 22.16 9.01 7.85
CA THR A 254 23.12 8.34 6.98
C THR A 254 23.26 6.85 7.32
N ILE A 255 23.98 6.09 6.50
CA ILE A 255 24.30 4.68 6.80
C ILE A 255 25.05 4.58 8.14
N GLU A 256 26.00 5.47 8.40
CA GLU A 256 26.79 5.46 9.63
C GLU A 256 25.91 5.73 10.86
N GLU A 257 24.98 6.67 10.76
CA GLU A 257 24.01 6.98 11.81
C GLU A 257 23.03 5.83 12.03
N CYS A 258 22.55 5.18 10.96
CA CYS A 258 21.77 3.95 11.08
C CYS A 258 22.55 2.85 11.81
N LEU A 259 23.81 2.61 11.47
CA LEU A 259 24.63 1.60 12.14
C LEU A 259 24.96 1.97 13.59
N SER A 260 25.06 3.25 13.90
CA SER A 260 25.21 3.74 15.27
C SER A 260 23.94 3.47 16.08
N ALA A 261 22.78 3.90 15.56
CA ALA A 261 21.47 3.67 16.17
C ALA A 261 21.18 2.18 16.33
N TRP A 262 21.51 1.35 15.34
CA TRP A 262 21.32 -0.11 15.40
C TRP A 262 22.05 -0.77 16.58
N ARG A 263 23.15 -0.17 17.06
CA ARG A 263 23.90 -0.68 18.23
C ARG A 263 23.34 -0.18 19.57
N GLY A 264 22.73 1.00 19.60
CA GLY A 264 22.34 1.69 20.83
C GLY A 264 20.84 1.75 21.11
N ASP A 265 19.99 1.47 20.12
CA ASP A 265 18.54 1.58 20.18
C ASP A 265 17.92 0.21 19.84
N PRO A 266 17.53 -0.59 20.85
CA PRO A 266 16.85 -1.88 20.67
C PRO A 266 15.61 -1.84 19.76
N HIS A 267 14.85 -0.75 19.83
CA HIS A 267 13.65 -0.58 19.04
C HIS A 267 14.01 -0.38 17.56
N PHE A 268 14.98 0.51 17.27
CA PHE A 268 15.49 0.68 15.90
C PHE A 268 16.18 -0.58 15.38
N GLN A 269 16.92 -1.29 16.24
CA GLN A 269 17.60 -2.54 15.90
C GLN A 269 16.60 -3.58 15.39
N THR A 270 15.48 -3.76 16.09
CA THR A 270 14.45 -4.75 15.72
C THR A 270 13.59 -4.28 14.54
N ALA A 271 13.23 -2.99 14.49
CA ALA A 271 12.42 -2.43 13.40
C ALA A 271 13.12 -2.49 12.04
N THR A 272 14.44 -2.29 12.00
CA THR A 272 15.22 -2.29 10.75
C THR A 272 15.47 -3.68 10.17
N VAL A 273 15.18 -4.76 10.90
CA VAL A 273 15.21 -6.13 10.36
C VAL A 273 14.20 -6.30 9.23
N SER A 274 13.07 -5.58 9.29
CA SER A 274 12.04 -5.57 8.24
C SER A 274 12.14 -4.35 7.33
N ALA A 275 13.33 -3.77 7.16
CA ALA A 275 13.54 -2.65 6.26
C ALA A 275 13.18 -3.02 4.81
N ARG A 276 12.30 -2.22 4.19
CA ARG A 276 11.84 -2.41 2.81
C ARG A 276 11.87 -1.07 2.07
N LEU A 277 12.56 -1.02 0.94
CA LEU A 277 12.59 0.16 0.11
C LEU A 277 11.19 0.49 -0.44
N ILE A 278 10.77 1.75 -0.29
CA ILE A 278 9.57 2.29 -0.94
C ILE A 278 9.98 2.96 -2.25
N THR A 279 10.94 3.91 -2.19
CA THR A 279 11.40 4.66 -3.36
C THR A 279 12.74 5.35 -3.10
N GLY A 280 13.41 5.83 -4.16
CA GLY A 280 14.68 6.57 -4.08
C GLY A 280 15.89 5.72 -4.44
N ASP A 281 17.05 6.06 -3.88
CA ASP A 281 18.35 5.43 -4.18
C ASP A 281 18.42 3.97 -3.70
N GLU A 282 18.35 3.04 -4.66
CA GLU A 282 18.43 1.60 -4.42
C GLU A 282 19.82 1.14 -3.95
N ASP A 283 20.89 1.76 -4.44
CA ASP A 283 22.26 1.39 -4.08
C ASP A 283 22.55 1.77 -2.63
N LEU A 284 22.06 2.93 -2.20
CA LEU A 284 22.15 3.38 -0.81
C LEU A 284 21.38 2.44 0.12
N PHE A 285 20.16 2.03 -0.26
CA PHE A 285 19.40 1.04 0.48
C PHE A 285 20.12 -0.31 0.56
N ARG A 286 20.64 -0.82 -0.57
CA ARG A 286 21.34 -2.10 -0.63
C ARG A 286 22.54 -2.13 0.30
N ARG A 287 23.34 -1.05 0.31
CA ARG A 287 24.49 -0.90 1.22
C ARG A 287 24.09 -0.92 2.69
N LEU A 288 22.97 -0.29 3.05
CA LEU A 288 22.44 -0.36 4.42
C LEU A 288 21.98 -1.78 4.76
N ALA A 289 21.20 -2.41 3.87
CA ALA A 289 20.67 -3.76 4.07
C ALA A 289 21.80 -4.79 4.26
N ASP A 290 22.84 -4.75 3.41
CA ASP A 290 24.02 -5.62 3.51
C ASP A 290 24.77 -5.40 4.84
N SER A 291 24.88 -4.15 5.28
CA SER A 291 25.55 -3.81 6.54
C SER A 291 24.78 -4.33 7.75
N ILE A 292 23.45 -4.21 7.74
CA ILE A 292 22.58 -4.75 8.79
C ILE A 292 22.62 -6.28 8.79
N GLU A 293 22.54 -6.91 7.61
CA GLU A 293 22.59 -8.37 7.47
C GLU A 293 23.91 -8.94 7.98
N MET A 294 25.03 -8.29 7.65
CA MET A 294 26.35 -8.67 8.18
C MET A 294 26.39 -8.59 9.71
N LYS A 295 25.78 -7.57 10.30
CA LYS A 295 25.70 -7.41 11.76
C LYS A 295 24.81 -8.48 12.40
N ARG A 296 23.65 -8.76 11.79
CA ARG A 296 22.73 -9.81 12.23
C ARG A 296 23.41 -11.18 12.25
N ARG A 297 24.11 -11.55 11.19
CA ARG A 297 24.83 -12.83 11.09
C ARG A 297 25.93 -13.00 12.14
N LYS A 298 26.57 -11.89 12.55
CA LYS A 298 27.64 -11.94 13.56
C LYS A 298 27.14 -12.25 14.97
N ASN A 299 25.89 -11.91 15.31
CA ASN A 299 25.34 -12.17 16.63
C ASN A 299 23.81 -12.36 16.59
N PRO A 300 23.32 -13.47 16.02
CA PRO A 300 21.88 -13.71 15.88
C PRO A 300 21.19 -13.88 17.24
N GLU A 301 21.85 -14.51 18.21
CA GLU A 301 21.30 -14.73 19.55
C GLU A 301 21.03 -13.40 20.27
N ALA A 302 21.98 -12.46 20.25
CA ALA A 302 21.74 -11.15 20.88
C ALA A 302 20.55 -10.43 20.24
N LEU A 303 20.38 -10.51 18.92
CA LEU A 303 19.22 -9.91 18.25
C LEU A 303 17.90 -10.56 18.68
N ILE A 304 17.86 -11.89 18.80
CA ILE A 304 16.68 -12.61 19.28
C ILE A 304 16.37 -12.22 20.72
N THR A 305 17.39 -12.13 21.58
CA THR A 305 17.22 -11.66 22.97
C THR A 305 16.66 -10.24 23.01
N THR A 306 17.21 -9.32 22.22
CA THR A 306 16.69 -7.95 22.11
C THR A 306 15.23 -7.93 21.64
N ALA A 307 14.90 -8.69 20.59
CA ALA A 307 13.54 -8.75 20.04
C ALA A 307 12.52 -9.32 21.04
N ARG A 308 12.91 -10.31 21.85
CA ARG A 308 12.08 -10.86 22.93
C ARG A 308 11.87 -9.83 24.04
N GLY A 309 12.94 -9.16 24.48
CA GLY A 309 12.85 -8.10 25.49
C GLY A 309 11.92 -6.96 25.08
N GLU A 310 12.08 -6.46 23.86
CA GLU A 310 11.21 -5.44 23.25
C GLU A 310 9.74 -5.88 23.21
N ARG A 311 9.47 -7.13 22.82
CA ARG A 311 8.12 -7.70 22.81
C ARG A 311 7.53 -7.74 24.23
N ASP A 312 8.30 -8.22 25.20
CA ASP A 312 7.87 -8.36 26.59
C ASP A 312 7.59 -7.00 27.24
N GLU A 313 8.41 -5.98 26.94
CA GLU A 313 8.19 -4.61 27.39
C GLU A 313 6.92 -4.00 26.79
N ARG A 314 6.68 -4.20 25.49
CA ARG A 314 5.43 -3.77 24.84
C ARG A 314 4.23 -4.48 25.44
N ALA A 315 4.31 -5.79 25.68
CA ALA A 315 3.25 -6.55 26.32
C ALA A 315 2.95 -6.04 27.74
N LYS A 316 3.97 -5.64 28.51
CA LYS A 316 3.77 -5.00 29.83
C LYS A 316 3.07 -3.64 29.73
N LYS A 317 3.41 -2.84 28.72
CA LYS A 317 2.89 -1.48 28.55
C LYS A 317 1.46 -1.45 27.98
N PHE A 318 1.12 -2.39 27.09
CA PHE A 318 -0.11 -2.36 26.31
C PHE A 318 -0.98 -3.63 26.45
N GLY A 319 -0.57 -4.60 27.26
CA GLY A 319 -1.32 -5.84 27.50
C GLY A 319 -1.34 -6.78 26.29
N THR A 320 -2.46 -7.49 26.09
CA THR A 320 -2.67 -8.42 24.95
C THR A 320 -3.12 -7.71 23.67
N ALA A 321 -3.13 -6.37 23.65
CA ALA A 321 -3.45 -5.58 22.47
C ALA A 321 -2.26 -5.42 21.50
N VAL A 322 -1.16 -6.13 21.77
CA VAL A 322 0.10 -6.14 20.98
C VAL A 322 0.16 -7.32 20.04
#